data_AF-A0A9X6WI81-F1
#
_entry.id   AF-A0A9X6WI81-F1
#
_cell.length_a   1.000
_cell.length_b   1.000
_cell.length_c   1.000
_cell.angle_alpha   90.00
_cell.angle_beta   90.00
_cell.angle_gamma   90.00
#
_symmetry.space_group_name_H-M   'P 1'
#
loop_
_entity.id
_entity.type
_entity.pdbx_description
1 polymer ?
#
loop_
_entity_poly.entity_id
_entity_poly.type
_entity_poly.pdbx_seq_one_letter_code
_entity_poly.pdbx_strand_id
1 'polypeptide(L)'
;MVVSIHIETEEKITSEMKNVFLKRASIKRNKLSEDMQLKKVLDENIFKMGHILLDLHEAFNIQPEYEPLTEFEHFKTVGDIKTYLENRTA
;
A
#
# COMPACT_ATOMS: atom_id res chain seq x y z
N MET A 1 -19.97 -20.98 2.95
CA MET A 1 -19.11 -19.99 3.63
C MET A 1 -17.97 -19.64 2.69
N VAL A 2 -18.14 -18.65 1.82
CA VAL A 2 -17.09 -18.23 0.85
C VAL A 2 -16.89 -16.70 0.86
N VAL A 3 -17.76 -15.96 1.55
CA VAL A 3 -17.73 -14.48 1.57
C VAL A 3 -16.82 -13.93 2.68
N SER A 4 -16.57 -14.71 3.74
CA SER A 4 -15.86 -14.22 4.94
C SER A 4 -14.37 -14.00 4.73
N ILE A 5 -13.72 -14.75 3.83
CA ILE A 5 -12.25 -14.69 3.65
C ILE A 5 -11.84 -13.40 2.94
N HIS A 6 -12.62 -12.94 1.97
CA HIS A 6 -12.30 -11.75 1.17
C HIS A 6 -12.40 -10.45 1.99
N ILE A 7 -13.38 -10.38 2.90
CA ILE A 7 -13.59 -9.21 3.78
C ILE A 7 -12.45 -9.10 4.81
N GLU A 8 -11.99 -10.23 5.37
CA GLU A 8 -10.86 -10.24 6.30
C GLU A 8 -9.56 -9.77 5.63
N THR A 9 -9.35 -10.13 4.36
CA THR A 9 -8.17 -9.70 3.59
C THR A 9 -8.21 -8.19 3.30
N GLU A 10 -9.34 -7.65 2.88
CA GLU A 10 -9.47 -6.21 2.58
C GLU A 10 -9.29 -5.33 3.83
N GLU A 11 -9.89 -5.72 4.95
CA GLU A 11 -9.72 -5.02 6.23
C GLU A 11 -8.26 -5.07 6.70
N LYS A 12 -7.59 -6.20 6.51
CA LYS A 12 -6.17 -6.36 6.85
C LYS A 12 -5.28 -5.50 5.97
N ILE A 13 -5.50 -5.47 4.65
CA ILE A 13 -4.81 -4.56 3.71
C ILE A 13 -4.95 -3.11 4.15
N THR A 14 -6.19 -2.68 4.41
CA THR A 14 -6.48 -1.30 4.82
C THR A 14 -5.81 -0.94 6.15
N SER A 15 -5.81 -1.86 7.12
CA SER A 15 -5.16 -1.67 8.41
C SER A 15 -3.64 -1.53 8.28
N GLU A 16 -3.00 -2.42 7.50
CA GLU A 16 -1.54 -2.39 7.32
C GLU A 16 -1.09 -1.19 6.49
N MET A 17 -1.82 -0.82 5.43
CA MET A 17 -1.55 0.42 4.70
C MET A 17 -1.59 1.63 5.65
N LYS A 18 -2.61 1.74 6.52
CA LYS A 18 -2.67 2.81 7.52
C LYS A 18 -1.47 2.81 8.46
N ASN A 19 -0.96 1.64 8.85
CA ASN A 19 0.23 1.52 9.70
C ASN A 19 1.51 1.96 8.98
N VAL A 20 1.72 1.46 7.77
CA VAL A 20 2.92 1.72 6.98
C VAL A 20 2.97 3.20 6.57
N PHE A 21 1.85 3.80 6.14
CA PHE A 21 1.79 5.22 5.80
C PHE A 21 1.94 6.13 7.03
N LEU A 22 1.47 5.70 8.21
CA LEU A 22 1.76 6.41 9.45
C LEU A 22 3.26 6.38 9.78
N LYS A 23 3.90 5.21 9.67
CA LYS A 23 5.31 5.01 9.98
C LYS A 23 6.25 5.72 9.00
N ARG A 24 5.96 5.66 7.70
CA ARG A 24 6.87 6.11 6.62
C ARG A 24 6.55 7.50 6.08
N ALA A 25 5.28 7.91 6.10
CA ALA A 25 4.81 9.19 5.57
C ALA A 25 4.22 10.11 6.66
N SER A 26 4.20 9.69 7.93
CA SER A 26 3.61 10.46 9.06
C SER A 26 2.13 10.83 8.83
N ILE A 27 1.41 10.04 8.03
CA ILE A 27 -0.02 10.24 7.79
C ILE A 27 -0.83 9.60 8.90
N LYS A 28 -1.69 10.38 9.56
CA LYS A 28 -2.62 9.86 10.57
C LYS A 28 -3.55 8.82 9.94
N ARG A 29 -3.79 7.69 10.63
CA ARG A 29 -4.61 6.56 10.14
C ARG A 29 -6.01 6.96 9.65
N ASN A 30 -6.58 8.02 10.21
CA ASN A 30 -7.90 8.57 9.85
C ASN A 30 -7.88 9.58 8.69
N LYS A 31 -6.70 9.95 8.20
CA LYS A 31 -6.50 10.88 7.09
C LYS A 31 -6.05 10.20 5.79
N LEU A 32 -5.66 8.92 5.86
CA LEU A 32 -5.29 8.16 4.67
C LEU A 32 -6.56 7.85 3.88
N SER A 33 -6.59 8.31 2.63
CA SER A 33 -7.68 8.08 1.69
C SER A 33 -7.13 7.57 0.36
N GLU A 34 -7.90 6.74 -0.34
CA GLU A 34 -7.47 6.07 -1.58
C GLU A 34 -7.20 7.05 -2.73
N ASP A 35 -7.95 8.15 -2.77
CA ASP A 35 -7.83 9.24 -3.75
C ASP A 35 -6.61 10.16 -3.53
N MET A 36 -5.88 9.98 -2.42
CA MET A 36 -4.69 10.78 -2.15
C MET A 36 -3.57 10.48 -3.15
N GLN A 37 -3.06 11.53 -3.78
CA GLN A 37 -1.91 11.42 -4.68
C GLN A 37 -0.62 11.13 -3.90
N LEU A 38 0.05 10.04 -4.26
CA LEU A 38 1.27 9.58 -3.58
C LEU A 38 2.41 10.60 -3.67
N LYS A 39 2.54 11.31 -4.80
CA LYS A 39 3.53 12.39 -4.93
C LYS A 39 3.37 13.46 -3.85
N LYS A 40 2.14 13.85 -3.51
CA LYS A 40 1.86 14.85 -2.47
C LYS A 40 2.03 14.27 -1.07
N VAL A 41 1.58 13.03 -0.87
CA VAL A 41 1.68 12.29 0.40
C VAL A 41 3.13 12.05 0.81
N LEU A 42 3.98 11.72 -0.15
CA LEU A 42 5.37 11.35 0.07
C LEU A 42 6.32 12.54 -0.06
N ASP A 43 5.81 13.73 -0.37
CA ASP A 43 6.60 14.95 -0.58
C ASP A 43 7.64 14.75 -1.69
N GLU A 44 7.19 14.13 -2.80
CA GLU A 44 7.97 13.72 -3.97
C GLU A 44 9.16 12.77 -3.66
N ASN A 45 9.21 12.21 -2.45
CA ASN A 45 10.29 11.34 -2.02
C ASN A 45 10.05 9.88 -2.48
N ILE A 46 10.77 9.50 -3.53
CA ILE A 46 10.72 8.16 -4.14
C ILE A 46 11.19 7.06 -3.16
N PHE A 47 12.15 7.35 -2.28
CA PHE A 47 12.63 6.37 -1.29
C PHE A 47 11.56 6.00 -0.26
N LYS A 48 10.69 6.95 0.11
CA LYS A 48 9.55 6.65 0.99
C LYS A 48 8.58 5.69 0.30
N MET A 49 8.37 5.84 -1.00
CA MET A 49 7.54 4.90 -1.77
C MET A 49 8.12 3.48 -1.73
N GLY A 50 9.41 3.34 -2.04
CA GLY A 50 10.10 2.04 -2.00
C GLY A 50 10.00 1.37 -0.62
N HIS A 51 10.23 2.12 0.46
CA HIS A 51 10.08 1.58 1.81
C HIS A 51 8.63 1.20 2.16
N ILE A 52 7.63 1.93 1.66
CA ILE A 52 6.22 1.58 1.86
C ILE A 52 5.90 0.27 1.16
N LEU A 53 6.32 0.10 -0.09
CA LEU A 53 6.08 -1.12 -0.86
C LEU A 53 6.79 -2.32 -0.23
N LEU A 54 8.04 -2.16 0.20
CA LEU A 54 8.79 -3.21 0.89
C LEU A 54 8.15 -3.61 2.23
N ASP A 55 7.77 -2.64 3.07
CA ASP A 55 7.10 -2.92 4.36
C ASP A 55 5.75 -3.65 4.12
N LEU A 56 5.03 -3.33 3.04
CA LEU A 56 3.78 -4.00 2.68
C LEU A 56 4.03 -5.41 2.13
N HIS A 57 5.04 -5.60 1.28
CA HIS A 57 5.42 -6.93 0.79
C HIS A 57 5.81 -7.86 1.94
N GLU A 58 6.57 -7.36 2.91
CA GLU A 58 6.92 -8.11 4.12
C GLU A 58 5.68 -8.45 4.97
N ALA A 59 4.78 -7.49 5.18
CA ALA A 59 3.56 -7.71 5.98
C ALA A 59 2.62 -8.78 5.40
N PHE A 60 2.59 -8.91 4.07
CA PHE A 60 1.73 -9.87 3.37
C PHE A 60 2.48 -11.11 2.86
N ASN A 61 3.77 -11.27 3.17
CA ASN A 61 4.64 -12.32 2.61
C ASN A 61 4.57 -12.41 1.06
N ILE A 62 4.40 -11.27 0.40
CA ILE A 62 4.41 -11.17 -1.07
C ILE A 62 5.87 -11.10 -1.50
N GLN A 63 6.29 -11.95 -2.43
CA GLN A 63 7.64 -11.83 -3.00
C GLN A 63 7.76 -10.50 -3.75
N PRO A 64 8.76 -9.65 -3.41
CA PRO A 64 8.98 -8.41 -4.11
C PRO A 64 9.38 -8.71 -5.55
N GLU A 65 8.51 -8.39 -6.50
CA GLU A 65 8.84 -8.40 -7.92
C GLU A 65 9.64 -7.14 -8.26
N TYR A 66 10.55 -7.28 -9.22
CA TYR A 66 11.45 -6.20 -9.63
C TYR A 66 10.68 -5.00 -10.19
N GLU A 67 9.63 -5.24 -10.99
CA GLU A 67 8.82 -4.20 -11.65
C GLU A 67 8.19 -3.18 -10.68
N PRO A 68 7.40 -3.56 -9.65
CA PRO A 68 6.80 -2.59 -8.73
C PRO A 68 7.83 -1.82 -7.87
N LEU A 69 9.05 -2.32 -7.74
CA LEU A 69 10.14 -1.66 -7.00
C LEU A 69 10.97 -0.69 -7.86
N THR A 70 10.85 -0.76 -9.19
CA THR A 70 11.55 0.14 -10.12
C THR A 70 10.61 1.07 -10.89
N GLU A 71 9.35 0.70 -11.05
CA GLU A 71 8.36 1.45 -11.84
C GLU A 71 7.33 2.18 -10.96
N PHE A 72 7.82 3.07 -10.11
CA PHE A 72 6.98 3.90 -9.22
C PHE A 72 5.93 4.75 -9.96
N GLU A 73 6.09 4.93 -11.29
CA GLU A 73 5.15 5.67 -12.13
C GLU A 73 3.77 5.02 -12.25
N HIS A 74 3.66 3.71 -11.96
CA HIS A 74 2.40 2.97 -11.93
C HIS A 74 1.55 3.31 -10.69
N PHE A 75 2.17 3.81 -9.62
CA PHE A 75 1.50 4.14 -8.37
C PHE A 75 1.29 5.66 -8.27
N LYS A 76 0.11 6.14 -8.71
CA LYS A 76 -0.26 7.56 -8.67
C LYS A 76 -0.97 7.93 -7.37
N THR A 77 -1.80 7.03 -6.87
CA THR A 77 -2.69 7.20 -5.72
C THR A 77 -2.52 6.07 -4.71
N VAL A 78 -2.92 6.32 -3.46
CA VAL A 78 -2.92 5.29 -2.42
C VAL A 78 -3.80 4.09 -2.82
N GLY A 79 -4.90 4.33 -3.53
CA GLY A 79 -5.77 3.29 -4.08
C GLY A 79 -5.09 2.35 -5.08
N ASP A 80 -4.10 2.84 -5.84
CA ASP A 80 -3.34 2.00 -6.77
C ASP A 80 -2.54 0.93 -6.01
N ILE A 81 -1.99 1.28 -4.84
CA ILE A 81 -1.28 0.34 -3.96
C ILE A 81 -2.27 -0.68 -3.35
N LYS A 82 -3.47 -0.23 -2.96
CA LYS A 82 -4.50 -1.12 -2.42
C LYS A 82 -4.90 -2.17 -3.47
N THR A 83 -5.24 -1.71 -4.67
CA THR A 83 -5.60 -2.58 -5.81
C THR A 83 -4.49 -3.57 -6.15
N TYR A 84 -3.23 -3.11 -6.12
CA TYR A 84 -2.08 -3.97 -6.32
C TYR A 84 -1.99 -5.08 -5.25
N LEU A 85 -2.19 -4.75 -3.97
CA LEU A 85 -2.16 -5.73 -2.89
C LEU A 85 -3.33 -6.71 -2.97
N GLU A 86 -4.53 -6.24 -3.29
CA GLU A 86 -5.72 -7.08 -3.47
C GLU A 86 -5.48 -8.13 -4.58
N ASN A 87 -4.96 -7.71 -5.73
CA ASN A 87 -4.64 -8.63 -6.84
C ASN A 87 -3.55 -9.66 -6.51
N ARG A 88 -2.74 -9.42 -5.48
CA ARG A 88 -1.63 -10.30 -5.07
C ARG A 88 -1.94 -11.16 -3.84
N THR A 89 -3.03 -10.85 -3.15
CA THR A 89 -3.48 -11.55 -1.93
C THR A 89 -4.83 -12.24 -2.09
N ALA A 90 -5.53 -12.02 -3.20
CA ALA A 90 -6.68 -12.79 -3.66
C ALA A 90 -6.28 -14.18 -4.17
#